data_AF-A0A8D0ATN1-F1
#
_entry.id   AF-A0A8D0ATN1-F1
#
_cell.length_a   1.000
_cell.length_b   1.000
_cell.length_c   1.000
_cell.angle_alpha   90.00
_cell.angle_beta   90.00
_cell.angle_gamma   90.00
#
_symmetry.space_group_name_H-M   'P 1'
#
loop_
_entity.id
_entity.type
_entity.pdbx_description
1 polymer ?
#
loop_
_entity_poly.entity_id
_entity_poly.type
_entity_poly.pdbx_seq_one_letter_code
_entity_poly.pdbx_strand_id
1 'polypeptide(L)'
;MNILPKLLYLFQALPINIPLNKFIAWDKMISRFIWNSKKTRIKFKTLQLPKSKGGMALPNLTEYFYAAQLRPLPCWCRPDYESKWKEMERKIQGYQTQILVGDKHLIVPNSSIYTRNMEDMCTLRWFAYDSKFKPGTYDPVFKEWAQKGMTVSAGGEFLSFQDLKTKYGLENKDFYRYMQLRNDFTKEIRPVETINKVIGVIMDSYKQKGSRPISAFYQALGESRGESTLYIKAKWETELKIQIQEEEWYHMCETQCTSTNSLIWREFCWKNLTRYFITPKIKSRQLAIQQNCWRLCGSMEADHAHIFWNCTKMRTYWQNVNLVVKNVLGYEIPNTCPVMLHIAWS
;
A
#
# COMPACT_ATOMS: atom_id res chain seq x y z
N MET A 1 -2.43 -3.97 -19.82
CA MET A 1 -2.29 -2.52 -20.11
C MET A 1 -0.80 -2.22 -20.29
N ASN A 2 -0.36 -1.95 -21.53
CA ASN A 2 1.09 -1.84 -21.87
C ASN A 2 1.72 -0.49 -21.49
N ILE A 3 0.95 0.41 -20.86
CA ILE A 3 1.37 1.78 -20.55
C ILE A 3 2.23 1.82 -19.28
N LEU A 4 1.89 1.01 -18.27
CA LEU A 4 2.60 1.03 -16.99
C LEU A 4 4.09 0.69 -17.13
N PRO A 5 4.50 -0.40 -17.83
CA PRO A 5 5.92 -0.71 -17.98
C PRO A 5 6.71 0.39 -18.71
N LYS A 6 6.10 1.05 -19.70
CA LYS A 6 6.71 2.16 -20.44
C LYS A 6 6.91 3.38 -19.55
N LEU A 7 5.90 3.76 -18.78
CA LEU A 7 6.01 4.86 -17.81
C LEU A 7 7.02 4.53 -16.71
N LEU A 8 7.01 3.28 -16.23
CA LEU A 8 7.93 2.83 -15.18
C LEU A 8 9.39 2.87 -15.65
N TYR A 9 9.67 2.58 -16.93
CA TYR A 9 10.99 2.78 -17.51
C TYR A 9 11.41 4.26 -17.46
N LEU A 10 10.53 5.17 -17.89
CA LEU A 10 10.79 6.61 -17.85
C LEU A 10 11.02 7.13 -16.43
N PHE A 11 10.21 6.69 -15.47
CA PHE A 11 10.36 7.07 -14.06
C PHE A 11 11.67 6.59 -13.44
N GLN A 12 12.27 5.52 -13.97
CA GLN A 12 13.56 5.03 -13.50
C GLN A 12 14.75 5.67 -14.23
N ALA A 13 14.59 5.99 -15.51
CA ALA A 13 15.66 6.54 -16.33
C ALA A 13 15.90 8.04 -16.10
N LEU A 14 14.86 8.78 -15.68
CA LEU A 14 14.89 10.23 -15.57
C LEU A 14 14.80 10.68 -14.10
N PRO A 15 15.84 11.32 -13.54
CA PRO A 15 15.79 11.95 -12.22
C PRO A 15 15.11 13.33 -12.32
N ILE A 16 13.88 13.36 -12.84
CA ILE A 16 13.13 14.61 -13.05
C ILE A 16 11.96 14.66 -12.07
N ASN A 17 11.79 15.82 -11.41
CA ASN A 17 10.62 16.06 -10.60
C ASN A 17 9.40 16.33 -11.49
N ILE A 18 8.40 15.45 -11.43
CA ILE A 18 7.16 15.58 -12.19
C ILE A 18 6.12 16.29 -11.32
N PRO A 19 5.56 17.43 -11.76
CA PRO A 19 4.56 18.14 -10.97
C PRO A 19 3.27 17.33 -10.81
N LEU A 20 2.65 17.38 -9.62
CA LEU A 20 1.42 16.64 -9.28
C LEU A 20 0.28 16.86 -10.27
N ASN A 21 0.19 18.05 -10.87
CA ASN A 21 -0.82 18.38 -11.87
C ASN A 21 -0.78 17.46 -13.10
N LYS A 22 0.42 16.98 -13.49
CA LYS A 22 0.58 16.04 -14.61
C LYS A 22 0.03 14.67 -14.26
N PHE A 23 0.27 14.18 -13.05
CA PHE A 23 -0.30 12.92 -12.58
C PHE A 23 -1.84 12.97 -12.54
N ILE A 24 -2.43 14.07 -12.06
CA ILE A 24 -3.88 14.26 -12.07
C ILE A 24 -4.44 14.22 -13.50
N ALA A 25 -3.73 14.84 -14.45
CA ALA A 25 -4.14 14.79 -15.86
C ALA A 25 -4.08 13.36 -16.43
N TRP A 26 -3.03 12.60 -16.13
CA TRP A 26 -2.91 11.20 -16.55
C TRP A 26 -3.98 10.31 -15.91
N ASP A 27 -4.24 10.46 -14.62
CA ASP A 27 -5.31 9.73 -13.93
C ASP A 27 -6.68 10.04 -14.54
N LYS A 28 -6.93 11.30 -14.95
CA LYS A 28 -8.15 11.69 -15.65
C LYS A 28 -8.26 11.04 -17.03
N MET A 29 -7.16 10.91 -17.78
CA MET A 29 -7.14 10.21 -19.07
C MET A 29 -7.42 8.71 -18.90
N ILE A 30 -6.78 8.07 -17.92
CA ILE A 30 -7.00 6.65 -17.58
C ILE A 30 -8.45 6.43 -17.16
N SER A 31 -8.98 7.32 -16.31
CA SER A 31 -10.38 7.27 -15.88
C SER A 31 -11.35 7.40 -17.07
N ARG A 32 -11.12 8.35 -17.99
CA ARG A 32 -11.93 8.49 -19.22
C ARG A 32 -11.88 7.23 -20.09
N PHE A 33 -10.71 6.60 -20.22
CA PHE A 33 -10.55 5.36 -20.97
C PHE A 33 -11.33 4.20 -20.32
N ILE A 34 -11.16 3.99 -19.01
CA ILE A 34 -11.84 2.92 -18.26
C ILE A 34 -13.37 3.07 -18.35
N TRP A 35 -13.87 4.30 -18.24
CA TRP A 35 -15.30 4.56 -18.24
C TRP A 35 -15.89 4.78 -19.64
N ASN A 36 -15.10 4.70 -20.71
CA ASN A 36 -15.50 5.04 -22.07
C ASN A 36 -16.25 6.38 -22.14
N SER A 37 -15.66 7.40 -21.50
CA SER A 37 -16.24 8.75 -21.33
C SER A 37 -17.60 8.84 -20.63
N LYS A 38 -18.09 7.75 -20.02
CA LYS A 38 -19.31 7.74 -19.20
C LYS A 38 -19.02 8.25 -17.78
N LYS A 39 -20.09 8.61 -17.07
CA LYS A 39 -20.00 9.02 -15.65
C LYS A 39 -19.39 7.90 -14.80
N THR A 40 -18.36 8.25 -14.02
CA THR A 40 -17.68 7.32 -13.12
C THR A 40 -18.64 6.79 -12.08
N ARG A 41 -18.77 5.46 -11.95
CA ARG A 41 -19.67 4.85 -10.96
C ARG A 41 -18.97 4.50 -9.65
N ILE A 42 -17.69 4.20 -9.72
CA ILE A 42 -16.85 3.84 -8.57
C ILE A 42 -15.74 4.89 -8.45
N LYS A 43 -15.38 5.23 -7.21
CA LYS A 43 -14.28 6.16 -6.94
C LYS A 43 -12.99 5.59 -7.53
N PHE A 44 -12.23 6.42 -8.25
CA PHE A 44 -10.97 6.00 -8.89
C PHE A 44 -9.98 5.40 -7.88
N LYS A 45 -9.89 6.02 -6.71
CA LYS A 45 -9.15 5.56 -5.53
C LYS A 45 -9.50 4.12 -5.11
N THR A 46 -10.78 3.75 -5.13
CA THR A 46 -11.22 2.38 -4.85
C THR A 46 -10.73 1.38 -5.89
N LEU A 47 -10.60 1.79 -7.16
CA LEU A 47 -10.05 0.90 -8.20
C LEU A 47 -8.55 0.62 -7.97
N GLN A 48 -7.83 1.57 -7.38
CA GLN A 48 -6.38 1.45 -7.11
C GLN A 48 -6.06 0.48 -5.97
N LEU A 49 -7.04 0.17 -5.12
CA LEU A 49 -6.85 -0.79 -4.03
C LEU A 49 -6.53 -2.20 -4.56
N PRO A 50 -5.79 -3.01 -3.78
CA PRO A 50 -5.55 -4.40 -4.14
C PRO A 50 -6.87 -5.19 -4.19
N LYS A 51 -6.85 -6.29 -4.94
CA LYS A 51 -8.01 -7.17 -5.13
C LYS A 51 -8.53 -7.76 -3.80
N SER A 52 -7.62 -8.10 -2.89
CA SER A 52 -7.96 -8.57 -1.54
C SER A 52 -8.73 -7.54 -0.71
N LYS A 53 -8.57 -6.24 -1.01
CA LYS A 53 -9.32 -5.15 -0.37
C LYS A 53 -10.51 -4.68 -1.19
N GLY A 54 -11.00 -5.49 -2.14
CA GLY A 54 -12.16 -5.17 -2.97
C GLY A 54 -11.91 -4.14 -4.07
N GLY A 55 -10.66 -3.78 -4.32
CA GLY A 55 -10.27 -2.97 -5.48
C GLY A 55 -10.02 -3.82 -6.73
N MET A 56 -9.45 -3.21 -7.77
CA MET A 56 -9.12 -3.91 -9.02
C MET A 56 -7.63 -3.84 -9.36
N ALA A 57 -6.80 -3.46 -8.38
CA ALA A 57 -5.36 -3.30 -8.49
C ALA A 57 -4.94 -2.35 -9.63
N LEU A 58 -5.70 -1.27 -9.83
CA LEU A 58 -5.35 -0.25 -10.81
C LEU A 58 -4.05 0.47 -10.38
N PRO A 59 -3.04 0.58 -11.25
CA PRO A 59 -1.78 1.22 -10.88
C PRO A 59 -1.95 2.69 -10.48
N ASN A 60 -1.42 3.09 -9.32
CA ASN A 60 -1.28 4.51 -8.98
C ASN A 60 0.05 5.06 -9.50
N LEU A 61 0.00 5.93 -10.51
CA LEU A 61 1.20 6.48 -11.16
C LEU A 61 2.07 7.30 -10.21
N THR A 62 1.47 8.00 -9.25
CA THR A 62 2.22 8.82 -8.27
C THR A 62 3.05 7.94 -7.34
N GLU A 63 2.46 6.89 -6.79
CA GLU A 63 3.16 5.92 -5.95
C GLU A 63 4.20 5.12 -6.71
N TYR A 64 3.91 4.73 -7.96
CA TYR A 64 4.93 4.07 -8.79
C TYR A 64 6.11 4.99 -9.09
N PHE A 65 5.86 6.29 -9.31
CA PHE A 65 6.93 7.27 -9.44
C PHE A 65 7.75 7.36 -8.16
N TYR A 66 7.12 7.54 -7.00
CA TYR A 66 7.84 7.58 -5.73
C TYR A 66 8.61 6.27 -5.46
N ALA A 67 8.00 5.11 -5.66
CA ALA A 67 8.66 3.81 -5.49
C ALA A 67 9.85 3.62 -6.45
N ALA A 68 9.77 4.11 -7.69
CA ALA A 68 10.87 4.09 -8.64
C ALA A 68 12.03 5.00 -8.19
N GLN A 69 11.71 6.16 -7.60
CA GLN A 69 12.70 7.13 -7.11
C GLN A 69 13.35 6.67 -5.79
N LEU A 70 12.65 5.87 -4.99
CA LEU A 70 13.18 5.23 -3.78
C LEU A 70 13.99 3.95 -4.08
N ARG A 71 13.93 3.42 -5.31
CA ARG A 71 14.67 2.22 -5.73
C ARG A 71 16.18 2.24 -5.42
N PRO A 72 16.92 3.36 -5.56
CA PRO A 72 18.34 3.39 -5.26
C PRO A 72 18.67 3.25 -3.77
N LEU A 73 17.74 3.56 -2.85
CA LEU A 73 18.00 3.57 -1.41
C LEU A 73 18.42 2.18 -0.87
N PRO A 74 17.71 1.07 -1.16
CA PRO A 74 18.19 -0.27 -0.85
C PRO A 74 19.59 -0.60 -1.38
N CYS A 75 19.94 -0.10 -2.56
CA CYS A 75 21.26 -0.31 -3.17
C CYS A 75 22.36 0.48 -2.43
N TRP A 76 22.03 1.65 -1.88
CA TRP A 76 22.92 2.36 -0.96
C TRP A 76 23.15 1.53 0.29
N CYS A 77 22.08 1.10 0.96
CA CYS A 77 22.10 0.44 2.27
C CYS A 77 22.75 -0.96 2.28
N ARG A 78 22.89 -1.63 1.13
CA ARG A 78 23.52 -2.96 1.06
C ARG A 78 25.05 -2.85 1.09
N PRO A 79 25.72 -3.52 2.05
CA PRO A 79 27.19 -3.56 2.10
C PRO A 79 27.77 -4.28 0.87
N ASP A 80 27.17 -5.42 0.47
CA ASP A 80 27.66 -6.28 -0.62
C ASP A 80 27.37 -5.74 -2.04
N TYR A 81 26.61 -4.64 -2.15
CA TYR A 81 26.25 -4.10 -3.45
C TYR A 81 27.38 -3.21 -3.99
N GLU A 82 28.14 -3.78 -4.93
CA GLU A 82 29.17 -3.07 -5.69
C GLU A 82 28.61 -2.55 -7.02
N SER A 83 28.85 -1.28 -7.31
CA SER A 83 28.48 -0.68 -8.59
C SER A 83 29.42 0.48 -8.93
N LYS A 84 29.73 0.63 -10.22
CA LYS A 84 30.65 1.68 -10.71
C LYS A 84 30.22 3.08 -10.28
N TRP A 85 28.92 3.35 -10.26
CA TRP A 85 28.40 4.66 -9.84
C TRP A 85 28.56 4.90 -8.33
N LYS A 86 28.38 3.87 -7.49
CA LYS A 86 28.59 3.97 -6.04
C LYS A 86 30.06 4.24 -5.72
N GLU A 87 30.98 3.68 -6.50
CA GLU A 87 32.41 3.99 -6.39
C GLU A 87 32.74 5.42 -6.84
N MET A 88 32.13 5.89 -7.93
CA MET A 88 32.30 7.27 -8.40
C MET A 88 31.75 8.27 -7.37
N GLU A 89 30.57 8.04 -6.82
CA GLU A 89 30.00 8.89 -5.76
C GLU A 89 30.87 8.89 -4.50
N ARG A 90 31.39 7.73 -4.08
CA ARG A 90 32.33 7.63 -2.95
C ARG A 90 33.61 8.44 -3.18
N LYS A 91 34.12 8.46 -4.42
CA LYS A 91 35.31 9.23 -4.80
C LYS A 91 35.04 10.74 -4.88
N ILE A 92 33.85 11.14 -5.33
CA ILE A 92 33.49 12.55 -5.52
C ILE A 92 33.09 13.21 -4.20
N GLN A 93 32.27 12.54 -3.39
CA GLN A 93 31.71 13.12 -2.16
C GLN A 93 32.59 12.87 -0.93
N GLY A 94 33.47 11.86 -0.94
CA GLY A 94 34.35 11.54 0.18
C GLY A 94 33.67 10.85 1.37
N TYR A 95 32.37 10.54 1.28
CA TYR A 95 31.60 9.82 2.28
C TYR A 95 30.71 8.73 1.65
N GLN A 96 30.23 7.77 2.45
CA GLN A 96 29.33 6.71 1.99
C GLN A 96 27.94 7.27 1.65
N THR A 97 27.36 6.89 0.50
CA THR A 97 26.05 7.36 0.02
C THR A 97 24.87 7.01 0.93
N GLN A 98 25.06 6.05 1.85
CA GLN A 98 24.12 5.68 2.90
C GLN A 98 23.84 6.83 3.89
N ILE A 99 24.79 7.75 4.04
CA ILE A 99 24.72 8.88 4.96
C ILE A 99 23.68 9.92 4.53
N LEU A 100 23.40 10.00 3.23
CA LEU A 100 22.38 10.89 2.66
C LEU A 100 20.95 10.48 3.04
N VAL A 101 20.77 9.29 3.60
CA VAL A 101 19.46 8.78 4.02
C VAL A 101 19.10 9.40 5.37
N GLY A 102 18.17 10.37 5.35
CA GLY A 102 17.57 10.94 6.56
C GLY A 102 18.03 12.36 6.95
N ASP A 103 19.01 12.94 6.26
CA ASP A 103 19.39 14.36 6.44
C ASP A 103 18.87 15.21 5.27
N LYS A 104 17.93 16.14 5.57
CA LYS A 104 17.34 17.07 4.59
C LYS A 104 18.39 18.03 3.98
N HIS A 105 19.52 18.28 4.65
CA HIS A 105 20.50 19.31 4.26
C HIS A 105 21.63 18.79 3.35
N LEU A 106 21.89 17.48 3.32
CA LEU A 106 22.96 16.89 2.49
C LEU A 106 22.43 16.36 1.14
N ILE A 107 21.11 16.34 0.94
CA ILE A 107 20.47 15.86 -0.28
C ILE A 107 20.68 16.86 -1.43
N VAL A 108 21.28 16.39 -2.52
CA VAL A 108 21.62 17.18 -3.72
C VAL A 108 20.38 17.90 -4.29
N PRO A 109 20.44 19.18 -4.71
CA PRO A 109 19.28 20.00 -5.07
C PRO A 109 18.34 19.44 -6.15
N ASN A 110 18.87 18.61 -7.06
CA ASN A 110 18.08 17.99 -8.13
C ASN A 110 17.25 16.78 -7.69
N SER A 111 17.37 16.37 -6.42
CA SER A 111 16.71 15.19 -5.87
C SER A 111 15.60 15.55 -4.88
N SER A 112 14.83 16.57 -5.24
CA SER A 112 13.68 17.13 -4.51
C SER A 112 12.51 16.16 -4.26
N ILE A 113 12.64 14.89 -4.63
CA ILE A 113 11.63 13.83 -4.42
C ILE A 113 11.82 13.17 -3.05
N TYR A 114 13.04 13.19 -2.50
CA TYR A 114 13.34 12.58 -1.20
C TYR A 114 12.70 13.32 -0.02
N THR A 115 12.39 14.61 -0.15
CA THR A 115 12.07 15.47 0.99
C THR A 115 10.62 15.40 1.49
N ARG A 116 9.63 15.01 0.66
CA ARG A 116 8.20 15.12 1.03
C ARG A 116 7.66 14.04 1.99
N ASN A 117 8.31 12.88 2.07
CA ASN A 117 7.91 11.77 2.96
C ASN A 117 9.01 11.42 3.98
N MET A 118 10.05 12.24 4.13
CA MET A 118 11.22 11.98 4.98
C MET A 118 11.11 12.55 6.39
N GLU A 119 9.99 13.16 6.78
CA GLU A 119 9.81 13.68 8.14
C GLU A 119 9.88 12.58 9.20
N ASP A 120 9.51 11.35 8.83
CA ASP A 120 9.53 10.18 9.73
C ASP A 120 10.84 9.35 9.65
N MET A 121 11.79 9.69 8.77
CA MET A 121 13.04 8.91 8.58
C MET A 121 14.17 9.30 9.53
N CYS A 122 13.89 10.05 10.60
CA CYS A 122 14.85 10.36 11.67
C CYS A 122 15.54 9.09 12.24
N THR A 123 14.84 7.96 12.20
CA THR A 123 15.32 6.63 12.64
C THR A 123 16.47 6.06 11.80
N LEU A 124 16.63 6.51 10.55
CA LEU A 124 17.66 6.05 9.61
C LEU A 124 18.89 6.96 9.55
N ARG A 125 18.94 8.04 10.35
CA ARG A 125 20.05 9.01 10.32
C ARG A 125 21.36 8.39 10.80
N TRP A 126 22.44 8.74 10.12
CA TRP A 126 23.80 8.41 10.52
C TRP A 126 24.35 9.53 11.41
N PHE A 127 24.53 9.25 12.70
CA PHE A 127 24.94 10.23 13.71
C PHE A 127 26.27 10.95 13.40
N ALA A 128 27.19 10.28 12.70
CA ALA A 128 28.50 10.84 12.40
C ALA A 128 28.47 12.01 11.41
N TYR A 129 27.36 12.21 10.71
CA TYR A 129 27.22 13.20 9.65
C TYR A 129 25.89 13.97 9.74
N ASP A 130 25.13 13.81 10.82
CA ASP A 130 23.87 14.53 11.02
C ASP A 130 24.18 16.02 11.27
N SER A 131 23.66 16.88 10.39
CA SER A 131 23.79 18.34 10.51
C SER A 131 23.20 18.91 11.81
N LYS A 132 22.29 18.18 12.46
CA LYS A 132 21.71 18.56 13.76
C LYS A 132 22.53 18.05 14.95
N PHE A 133 23.31 16.99 14.78
CA PHE A 133 24.17 16.42 15.82
C PHE A 133 25.54 17.12 15.84
N LYS A 134 25.59 18.29 16.47
CA LYS A 134 26.83 19.10 16.60
C LYS A 134 28.06 18.29 17.05
N PRO A 135 27.98 17.33 18.00
CA PRO A 135 29.15 16.56 18.42
C PRO A 135 29.76 15.69 17.31
N GLY A 136 28.97 15.21 16.34
CA GLY A 136 29.43 14.41 15.20
C GLY A 136 30.28 15.19 14.21
N THR A 137 30.04 16.50 14.10
CA THR A 137 30.85 17.40 13.26
C THR A 137 32.26 17.64 13.82
N TYR A 138 32.41 17.65 15.15
CA TYR A 138 33.68 18.01 15.80
C TYR A 138 34.55 16.80 16.18
N ASP A 139 33.96 15.68 16.57
CA ASP A 139 34.72 14.52 17.05
C ASP A 139 34.95 13.49 15.91
N PRO A 140 36.21 13.26 15.49
CA PRO A 140 36.54 12.29 14.43
C PRO A 140 36.19 10.85 14.79
N VAL A 141 36.08 10.52 16.09
CA VAL A 141 35.76 9.17 16.57
C VAL A 141 34.37 8.73 16.10
N PHE A 142 33.41 9.65 15.97
CA PHE A 142 32.11 9.31 15.40
C PHE A 142 32.21 8.92 13.91
N LYS A 143 33.14 9.51 13.15
CA LYS A 143 33.38 9.14 11.74
C LYS A 143 34.03 7.75 11.64
N GLU A 144 34.90 7.39 12.58
CA GLU A 144 35.45 6.04 12.69
C GLU A 144 34.37 5.00 13.03
N TRP A 145 33.43 5.35 13.91
CA TRP A 145 32.30 4.47 14.24
C TRP A 145 31.37 4.25 13.03
N ALA A 146 31.12 5.29 12.24
CA ALA A 146 30.40 5.16 10.99
C ALA A 146 31.16 4.31 9.97
N GLN A 147 32.48 4.43 9.87
CA GLN A 147 33.29 3.55 9.00
C GLN A 147 33.23 2.08 9.44
N LYS A 148 33.07 1.81 10.74
CA LYS A 148 32.80 0.48 11.31
C LYS A 148 31.35 -0.01 11.10
N GLY A 149 30.50 0.78 10.44
CA GLY A 149 29.12 0.41 10.11
C GLY A 149 28.12 0.63 11.25
N MET A 150 28.44 1.45 12.25
CA MET A 150 27.49 1.77 13.32
C MET A 150 26.38 2.70 12.82
N THR A 151 25.13 2.20 12.79
CA THR A 151 23.91 3.00 12.61
C THR A 151 23.16 3.15 13.94
N VAL A 152 22.53 4.32 14.16
CA VAL A 152 21.82 4.65 15.42
C VAL A 152 20.73 3.63 15.78
N SER A 153 20.12 3.01 14.79
CA SER A 153 19.14 1.94 15.01
C SER A 153 19.45 0.75 14.10
N ALA A 154 20.19 -0.22 14.62
CA ALA A 154 20.19 -1.55 14.02
C ALA A 154 18.88 -2.28 14.38
N GLY A 155 17.73 -1.78 13.89
CA GLY A 155 16.43 -2.45 14.05
C GLY A 155 15.42 -1.78 14.98
N GLY A 156 15.50 -0.47 15.22
CA GLY A 156 14.50 0.26 16.01
C GLY A 156 14.72 0.26 17.52
N GLU A 157 15.67 -0.52 18.04
CA GLU A 157 16.10 -0.47 19.45
C GLU A 157 17.51 0.12 19.56
N PHE A 158 17.71 0.98 20.58
CA PHE A 158 19.02 1.54 20.89
C PHE A 158 19.85 0.47 21.61
N LEU A 159 20.89 -0.05 20.95
CA LEU A 159 21.75 -1.11 21.48
C LEU A 159 22.40 -0.66 22.80
N SER A 160 22.52 -1.57 23.77
CA SER A 160 23.20 -1.25 25.02
C SER A 160 24.70 -1.02 24.78
N PHE A 161 25.37 -0.26 25.66
CA PHE A 161 26.81 -0.03 25.56
C PHE A 161 27.62 -1.33 25.61
N GLN A 162 27.12 -2.36 26.30
CA GLN A 162 27.76 -3.68 26.35
C GLN A 162 27.66 -4.41 25.00
N ASP A 163 26.53 -4.31 24.30
CA ASP A 163 26.34 -4.89 22.97
C ASP A 163 27.17 -4.16 21.90
N LEU A 164 27.34 -2.85 22.06
CA LEU A 164 28.19 -2.07 21.16
C LEU A 164 29.68 -2.37 21.37
N LYS A 165 30.10 -2.65 22.61
CA LYS A 165 31.46 -3.11 22.90
C LYS A 165 31.78 -4.45 22.24
N THR A 166 30.89 -5.43 22.39
CA THR A 166 31.09 -6.77 21.84
C THR A 166 30.99 -6.78 20.32
N LYS A 167 30.14 -5.95 19.72
CA LYS A 167 29.92 -5.94 18.27
C LYS A 167 30.88 -5.04 17.48
N TYR A 168 31.34 -3.93 18.05
CA TYR A 168 32.15 -2.93 17.34
C TYR A 168 33.52 -2.63 18.02
N GLY A 169 33.84 -3.31 19.12
CA GLY A 169 35.13 -3.19 19.80
C GLY A 169 35.37 -1.82 20.43
N LEU A 170 34.35 -1.23 21.06
CA LEU A 170 34.45 0.07 21.73
C LEU A 170 35.20 -0.02 23.07
N GLU A 171 35.91 1.04 23.44
CA GLU A 171 36.60 1.13 24.74
C GLU A 171 35.72 1.83 25.81
N ASN A 172 36.07 1.69 27.09
CA ASN A 172 35.37 2.40 28.19
C ASN A 172 35.39 3.93 28.03
N LYS A 173 36.39 4.48 27.32
CA LYS A 173 36.55 5.91 27.05
C LYS A 173 35.44 6.46 26.15
N ASP A 174 34.77 5.59 25.40
CA ASP A 174 33.70 5.93 24.47
C ASP A 174 32.31 6.02 25.13
N PHE A 175 32.22 5.75 26.43
CA PHE A 175 30.95 5.76 27.15
C PHE A 175 30.27 7.14 27.14
N TYR A 176 31.05 8.22 27.23
CA TYR A 176 30.50 9.58 27.20
C TYR A 176 29.91 9.93 25.83
N ARG A 177 30.56 9.50 24.74
CA ARG A 177 30.07 9.64 23.36
C ARG A 177 28.78 8.82 23.13
N TYR A 178 28.71 7.63 23.72
CA TYR A 178 27.49 6.82 23.75
C TYR A 178 26.34 7.53 24.48
N MET A 179 26.62 8.18 25.62
CA MET A 179 25.61 8.94 26.36
C MET A 179 25.11 10.17 25.58
N GLN A 180 25.98 10.85 24.84
CA GLN A 180 25.59 11.93 23.92
C GLN A 180 24.64 11.42 22.83
N LEU A 181 24.99 10.31 22.18
CA LEU A 181 24.13 9.68 21.18
C LEU A 181 22.78 9.23 21.76
N ARG A 182 22.79 8.66 22.97
CA ARG A 182 21.58 8.20 23.64
C ARG A 182 20.64 9.35 23.97
N ASN A 183 21.19 10.48 24.44
CA ASN A 183 20.42 11.67 24.76
C ASN A 183 19.79 12.30 23.51
N ASP A 184 20.52 12.31 22.40
CA ASP A 184 20.02 12.89 21.15
C ASP A 184 19.02 11.94 20.46
N PHE A 185 19.21 10.62 20.61
CA PHE A 185 18.19 9.64 20.26
C PHE A 185 16.91 9.82 21.06
N THR A 186 16.97 9.97 22.39
CA THR A 186 15.76 10.14 23.21
C THR A 186 15.08 11.51 23.04
N LYS A 187 15.82 12.56 22.65
CA LYS A 187 15.28 13.92 22.46
C LYS A 187 14.71 14.17 21.06
N GLU A 188 15.41 13.77 19.99
CA GLU A 188 14.97 14.02 18.61
C GLU A 188 14.23 12.82 18.00
N ILE A 189 14.57 11.58 18.39
CA ILE A 189 14.01 10.35 17.85
C ILE A 189 13.07 9.78 18.91
N ARG A 190 11.93 10.44 19.13
CA ARG A 190 10.82 9.77 19.83
C ARG A 190 10.58 8.42 19.13
N PRO A 191 10.40 7.31 19.85
CA PRO A 191 10.04 6.05 19.23
C PRO A 191 8.73 6.31 18.51
N VAL A 192 8.78 6.45 17.19
CA VAL A 192 7.59 6.59 16.37
C VAL A 192 6.86 5.26 16.54
N GLU A 193 5.77 5.28 17.31
CA GLU A 193 5.00 4.09 17.71
C GLU A 193 4.50 3.27 16.52
N THR A 194 4.59 3.83 15.31
CA THR A 194 4.34 3.12 14.06
C THR A 194 5.54 3.32 13.13
N ILE A 195 6.47 2.36 13.12
CA ILE A 195 7.52 2.32 12.08
C ILE A 195 6.79 2.33 10.73
N ASN A 196 6.89 3.46 10.03
CA ASN A 196 6.26 3.64 8.73
C ASN A 196 6.75 2.49 7.83
N LYS A 197 5.86 1.68 7.23
CA LYS A 197 6.25 0.42 6.55
C LYS A 197 7.32 0.60 5.47
N VAL A 198 7.41 1.80 4.91
CA VAL A 198 8.47 2.24 3.99
C VAL A 198 9.86 2.16 4.63
N ILE A 199 9.98 2.53 5.91
CA ILE A 199 11.20 2.41 6.71
C ILE A 199 11.50 0.93 6.96
N GLY A 200 10.47 0.11 7.23
CA GLY A 200 10.61 -1.34 7.32
C GLY A 200 11.27 -1.95 6.07
N VAL A 201 10.86 -1.54 4.87
CA VAL A 201 11.47 -1.99 3.60
C VAL A 201 12.94 -1.60 3.48
N ILE A 202 13.32 -0.41 3.98
CA ILE A 202 14.72 0.04 4.01
C ILE A 202 15.51 -0.79 5.02
N MET A 203 14.95 -1.06 6.20
CA MET A 203 15.56 -1.90 7.24
C MET A 203 15.76 -3.35 6.78
N ASP A 204 14.79 -3.92 6.06
CA ASP A 204 14.91 -5.25 5.46
C ASP A 204 15.99 -5.30 4.37
N SER A 205 16.23 -4.16 3.70
CA SER A 205 17.30 -4.04 2.71
C SER A 205 18.69 -4.09 3.34
N TYR A 206 18.88 -3.56 4.56
CA TYR A 206 20.11 -3.75 5.35
C TYR A 206 20.31 -5.22 5.76
N LYS A 207 19.21 -5.94 6.03
CA LYS A 207 19.21 -7.38 6.38
C LYS A 207 19.30 -8.31 5.16
N GLN A 208 19.59 -7.77 3.97
CA GLN A 208 19.71 -8.50 2.70
C GLN A 208 18.46 -9.29 2.25
N LYS A 209 17.28 -9.01 2.82
CA LYS A 209 16.03 -9.68 2.42
C LYS A 209 15.34 -8.88 1.31
N GLY A 210 15.27 -9.45 0.11
CA GLY A 210 14.32 -9.01 -0.93
C GLY A 210 14.92 -8.72 -2.32
N SER A 211 14.28 -9.23 -3.37
CA SER A 211 14.72 -9.13 -4.77
C SER A 211 14.03 -7.99 -5.57
N ARG A 212 12.97 -7.36 -5.03
CA ARG A 212 12.12 -6.41 -5.78
C ARG A 212 11.80 -5.12 -4.98
N PRO A 213 12.69 -4.11 -5.00
CA PRO A 213 12.54 -2.90 -4.17
C PRO A 213 11.32 -2.04 -4.56
N ILE A 214 11.04 -1.89 -5.86
CA ILE A 214 9.92 -1.04 -6.33
C ILE A 214 8.57 -1.58 -5.85
N SER A 215 8.33 -2.89 -5.95
CA SER A 215 7.06 -3.48 -5.51
C SER A 215 6.89 -3.39 -4.00
N ALA A 216 7.97 -3.57 -3.24
CA ALA A 216 7.94 -3.45 -1.78
C ALA A 216 7.60 -2.02 -1.35
N PHE A 217 8.27 -1.01 -1.94
CA PHE A 217 7.94 0.39 -1.69
C PHE A 217 6.52 0.75 -2.11
N TYR A 218 6.05 0.26 -3.26
CA TYR A 218 4.69 0.50 -3.71
C TYR A 218 3.64 -0.07 -2.73
N GLN A 219 3.82 -1.30 -2.25
CA GLN A 219 2.93 -1.91 -1.26
C GLN A 219 2.94 -1.12 0.06
N ALA A 220 4.11 -0.73 0.54
CA ALA A 220 4.25 0.07 1.76
C ALA A 220 3.56 1.45 1.63
N LEU A 221 3.70 2.12 0.49
CA LEU A 221 3.04 3.40 0.21
C LEU A 221 1.52 3.25 0.02
N GLY A 222 1.06 2.14 -0.56
CA GLY A 222 -0.37 1.87 -0.72
C GLY A 222 -1.07 1.62 0.62
N GLU A 223 -0.39 1.00 1.57
CA GLU A 223 -0.94 0.70 2.90
C GLU A 223 -1.03 1.93 3.80
N SER A 224 -0.15 2.93 3.63
CA SER A 224 -0.18 4.17 4.42
C SER A 224 -1.34 5.12 4.06
N ARG A 225 -2.01 4.91 2.92
CA ARG A 225 -3.16 5.74 2.49
C ARG A 225 -4.41 5.56 3.33
N GLY A 226 -4.53 4.46 4.08
CA GLY A 226 -5.71 4.15 4.89
C GLY A 226 -7.02 4.03 4.08
N GLU A 227 -6.95 3.91 2.75
CA GLU A 227 -8.13 3.80 1.92
C GLU A 227 -8.73 2.39 1.99
N SER A 228 -10.04 2.32 2.22
CA SER A 228 -10.75 1.06 2.41
C SER A 228 -12.07 1.02 1.65
N THR A 229 -12.57 -0.19 1.41
CA THR A 229 -13.91 -0.45 0.86
C THR A 229 -14.98 -0.57 1.93
N LEU A 230 -14.68 -0.18 3.18
CA LEU A 230 -15.61 -0.31 4.31
C LEU A 230 -16.91 0.48 4.11
N TYR A 231 -16.88 1.55 3.31
CA TYR A 231 -18.10 2.27 2.93
C TYR A 231 -19.08 1.43 2.09
N ILE A 232 -18.58 0.42 1.36
CA ILE A 232 -19.41 -0.52 0.59
C ILE A 232 -19.98 -1.57 1.55
N LYS A 233 -19.14 -2.06 2.47
CA LYS A 233 -19.54 -2.96 3.57
C LYS A 233 -20.71 -2.35 4.36
N ALA A 234 -20.56 -1.12 4.87
CA ALA A 234 -21.60 -0.45 5.64
C ALA A 234 -22.95 -0.37 4.88
N LYS A 235 -22.90 -0.15 3.56
CA LYS A 235 -24.10 -0.14 2.73
C LYS A 235 -24.74 -1.53 2.60
N TRP A 236 -23.95 -2.60 2.57
CA TRP A 236 -24.46 -3.98 2.63
C TRP A 236 -25.09 -4.31 3.98
N GLU A 237 -24.46 -3.89 5.08
CA GLU A 237 -24.99 -4.09 6.43
C GLU A 237 -26.35 -3.40 6.60
N THR A 238 -26.51 -2.17 6.10
CA THR A 238 -27.80 -1.45 6.16
C THR A 238 -28.92 -2.12 5.37
N GLU A 239 -28.62 -2.72 4.21
CA GLU A 239 -29.64 -3.34 3.35
C GLU A 239 -29.99 -4.76 3.79
N LEU A 240 -29.00 -5.53 4.25
CA LEU A 240 -29.19 -6.91 4.69
C LEU A 240 -29.62 -7.01 6.15
N LYS A 241 -29.43 -5.95 6.95
CA LYS A 241 -29.62 -5.95 8.40
C LYS A 241 -28.78 -7.02 9.11
N ILE A 242 -27.57 -7.26 8.60
CA ILE A 242 -26.59 -8.22 9.12
C ILE A 242 -25.32 -7.44 9.47
N GLN A 243 -24.64 -7.83 10.55
CA GLN A 243 -23.29 -7.34 10.86
C GLN A 243 -22.26 -8.24 10.18
N ILE A 244 -21.35 -7.64 9.41
CA ILE A 244 -20.29 -8.37 8.70
C ILE A 244 -18.98 -8.01 9.42
N GLN A 245 -18.12 -8.98 9.74
CA GLN A 245 -16.81 -8.63 10.31
C GLN A 245 -15.87 -8.06 9.22
N GLU A 246 -14.90 -7.22 9.59
CA GLU A 246 -13.96 -6.67 8.58
C GLU A 246 -13.14 -7.77 7.88
N GLU A 247 -12.72 -8.77 8.64
CA GLU A 247 -11.98 -9.93 8.14
C GLU A 247 -12.81 -10.73 7.14
N GLU A 248 -14.08 -11.00 7.46
CA GLU A 248 -15.03 -11.66 6.56
C GLU A 248 -15.25 -10.85 5.27
N TRP A 249 -15.27 -9.52 5.36
CA TRP A 249 -15.38 -8.65 4.19
C TRP A 249 -14.18 -8.79 3.25
N TYR A 250 -12.96 -8.79 3.80
CA TYR A 250 -11.75 -8.97 2.99
C TYR A 250 -11.66 -10.39 2.43
N HIS A 251 -12.06 -11.40 3.19
CA HIS A 251 -12.14 -12.78 2.71
C HIS A 251 -13.12 -12.89 1.53
N MET A 252 -14.31 -12.27 1.63
CA MET A 252 -15.25 -12.19 0.51
C MET A 252 -14.59 -11.57 -0.74
N CYS A 253 -13.90 -10.43 -0.58
CA CYS A 253 -13.21 -9.76 -1.69
C CYS A 253 -12.16 -10.66 -2.35
N GLU A 254 -11.41 -11.41 -1.56
CA GLU A 254 -10.41 -12.36 -2.04
C GLU A 254 -11.03 -13.54 -2.77
N THR A 255 -12.07 -14.17 -2.20
CA THR A 255 -12.79 -15.29 -2.82
C THR A 255 -13.29 -14.93 -4.23
N GLN A 256 -13.84 -13.72 -4.42
CA GLN A 256 -14.32 -13.28 -5.74
C GLN A 256 -13.22 -13.24 -6.82
N CYS A 257 -11.96 -13.05 -6.40
CA CYS A 257 -10.83 -12.93 -7.31
C CYS A 257 -10.14 -14.27 -7.57
N THR A 258 -10.27 -15.23 -6.67
CA THR A 258 -9.59 -16.54 -6.73
C THR A 258 -10.49 -17.65 -7.26
N SER A 259 -11.81 -17.54 -7.10
CA SER A 259 -12.73 -18.65 -7.34
C SER A 259 -12.83 -19.13 -8.79
N THR A 260 -12.87 -18.21 -9.75
CA THR A 260 -13.09 -18.53 -11.17
C THR A 260 -11.87 -18.17 -11.99
N ASN A 261 -11.55 -18.91 -13.07
CA ASN A 261 -10.47 -18.54 -14.00
C ASN A 261 -10.92 -17.55 -15.09
N SER A 262 -12.23 -17.38 -15.27
CA SER A 262 -12.78 -16.46 -16.27
C SER A 262 -12.74 -15.02 -15.80
N LEU A 263 -12.14 -14.14 -16.62
CA LEU A 263 -12.08 -12.70 -16.35
C LEU A 263 -13.46 -12.05 -16.34
N ILE A 264 -14.38 -12.51 -17.19
CA ILE A 264 -15.75 -11.99 -17.28
C ILE A 264 -16.51 -12.26 -15.98
N TRP A 265 -16.38 -13.48 -15.45
CA TRP A 265 -17.03 -13.86 -14.20
C TRP A 265 -16.42 -13.09 -13.03
N ARG A 266 -15.09 -13.00 -12.91
CA ARG A 266 -14.43 -12.15 -11.89
C ARG A 266 -14.90 -10.70 -11.93
N GLU A 267 -15.00 -10.10 -13.12
CA GLU A 267 -15.48 -8.72 -13.27
C GLU A 267 -16.95 -8.59 -12.85
N PHE A 268 -17.79 -9.55 -13.24
CA PHE A 268 -19.19 -9.58 -12.85
C PHE A 268 -19.34 -9.72 -11.33
N CYS A 269 -18.68 -10.69 -10.71
CA CYS A 269 -18.62 -10.89 -9.26
C CYS A 269 -18.23 -9.60 -8.51
N TRP A 270 -17.14 -8.97 -8.94
CA TRP A 270 -16.68 -7.73 -8.34
C TRP A 270 -17.67 -6.58 -8.52
N LYS A 271 -18.30 -6.44 -9.70
CA LYS A 271 -19.35 -5.44 -9.94
C LYS A 271 -20.55 -5.63 -9.00
N ASN A 272 -20.90 -6.87 -8.70
CA ASN A 272 -21.96 -7.18 -7.74
C ASN A 272 -21.54 -6.77 -6.32
N LEU A 273 -20.37 -7.19 -5.87
CA LEU A 273 -19.84 -6.86 -4.54
C LEU A 273 -19.74 -5.34 -4.32
N THR A 274 -19.24 -4.61 -5.33
CA THR A 274 -19.05 -3.15 -5.28
C THR A 274 -20.32 -2.34 -5.56
N ARG A 275 -21.48 -2.99 -5.73
CA ARG A 275 -22.77 -2.34 -6.01
C ARG A 275 -22.75 -1.48 -7.28
N TYR A 276 -22.09 -1.98 -8.32
CA TYR A 276 -21.92 -1.28 -9.60
C TYR A 276 -23.22 -1.04 -10.37
N PHE A 277 -24.18 -1.98 -10.25
CA PHE A 277 -25.44 -1.94 -10.98
C PHE A 277 -26.37 -0.87 -10.40
N ILE A 278 -27.01 -0.09 -11.27
CA ILE A 278 -28.02 0.91 -10.88
C ILE A 278 -29.32 0.15 -10.62
N THR A 279 -29.77 0.08 -9.37
CA THR A 279 -31.03 -0.59 -9.04
C THR A 279 -32.26 0.26 -9.36
N PRO A 280 -33.47 -0.32 -9.47
CA PRO A 280 -34.70 0.44 -9.65
C PRO A 280 -34.91 1.51 -8.57
N LYS A 281 -34.48 1.28 -7.32
CA LYS A 281 -34.51 2.31 -6.27
C LYS A 281 -33.61 3.50 -6.57
N ILE A 282 -32.38 3.25 -7.06
CA ILE A 282 -31.47 4.32 -7.48
C ILE A 282 -32.02 5.03 -8.73
N LYS A 283 -32.57 4.28 -9.69
CA LYS A 283 -33.17 4.82 -10.91
C LYS A 283 -34.41 5.67 -10.60
N SER A 284 -35.23 5.25 -9.65
CA SER A 284 -36.40 5.97 -9.15
C SER A 284 -36.00 7.33 -8.57
N ARG A 285 -34.95 7.37 -7.76
CA ARG A 285 -34.40 8.64 -7.24
C ARG A 285 -33.83 9.55 -8.32
N GLN A 286 -33.21 8.99 -9.37
CA GLN A 286 -32.62 9.77 -10.46
C GLN A 286 -33.66 10.38 -11.40
N LEU A 287 -34.75 9.66 -11.64
CA LEU A 287 -35.82 10.08 -12.57
C LEU A 287 -37.01 10.73 -11.86
N ALA A 288 -37.05 10.73 -10.52
CA ALA A 288 -38.19 11.14 -9.70
C ALA A 288 -39.52 10.40 -10.02
N ILE A 289 -39.43 9.25 -10.69
CA ILE A 289 -40.55 8.41 -11.11
C ILE A 289 -40.33 7.02 -10.51
N GLN A 290 -41.31 6.49 -9.78
CA GLN A 290 -41.21 5.15 -9.20
C GLN A 290 -41.02 4.09 -10.29
N GLN A 291 -40.03 3.22 -10.09
CA GLN A 291 -39.70 2.14 -11.02
C GLN A 291 -39.94 0.80 -10.32
N ASN A 292 -40.74 -0.06 -10.95
CA ASN A 292 -40.95 -1.41 -10.47
C ASN A 292 -39.65 -2.22 -10.59
N CYS A 293 -39.55 -3.28 -9.78
CA CYS A 293 -38.49 -4.28 -9.95
C CYS A 293 -38.41 -4.75 -11.41
N TRP A 294 -37.19 -4.89 -11.95
CA TRP A 294 -36.96 -5.33 -13.33
C TRP A 294 -37.61 -6.67 -13.68
N ARG A 295 -37.80 -7.53 -12.68
CA ARG A 295 -38.43 -8.85 -12.83
C ARG A 295 -39.95 -8.81 -12.70
N LEU A 296 -40.54 -7.61 -12.54
CA LEU A 296 -41.99 -7.41 -12.35
C LEU A 296 -42.54 -8.29 -11.22
N CYS A 297 -41.86 -8.29 -10.07
CA CYS A 297 -42.29 -9.01 -8.87
C CYS A 297 -43.27 -8.23 -7.99
N GLY A 298 -43.66 -7.02 -8.42
CA GLY A 298 -44.55 -6.12 -7.66
C GLY A 298 -43.85 -5.26 -6.60
N SER A 299 -42.58 -5.50 -6.28
CA SER A 299 -41.85 -4.66 -5.32
C SER A 299 -41.48 -3.29 -5.90
N MET A 300 -41.84 -2.24 -5.17
CA MET A 300 -41.59 -0.82 -5.49
C MET A 300 -40.23 -0.32 -4.95
N GLU A 301 -39.63 -1.02 -3.98
CA GLU A 301 -38.30 -0.75 -3.45
C GLU A 301 -37.33 -1.90 -3.74
N ALA A 302 -36.95 -2.07 -5.01
CA ALA A 302 -35.96 -3.06 -5.38
C ALA A 302 -34.53 -2.56 -5.08
N ASP A 303 -34.02 -2.88 -3.89
CA ASP A 303 -32.61 -2.75 -3.48
C ASP A 303 -31.71 -3.83 -4.10
N HIS A 304 -30.38 -3.69 -3.97
CA HIS A 304 -29.44 -4.70 -4.48
C HIS A 304 -29.73 -6.07 -3.88
N ALA A 305 -29.95 -6.14 -2.56
CA ALA A 305 -30.37 -7.38 -1.89
C ALA A 305 -31.69 -7.96 -2.46
N HIS A 306 -32.63 -7.10 -2.87
CA HIS A 306 -33.88 -7.55 -3.45
C HIS A 306 -33.71 -8.16 -4.84
N ILE A 307 -32.92 -7.52 -5.71
CA ILE A 307 -32.73 -8.00 -7.09
C ILE A 307 -32.04 -9.35 -7.14
N PHE A 308 -31.06 -9.57 -6.25
CA PHE A 308 -30.26 -10.79 -6.25
C PHE A 308 -30.86 -11.90 -5.37
N TRP A 309 -31.51 -11.55 -4.25
CA TRP A 309 -31.93 -12.52 -3.23
C TRP A 309 -33.41 -12.48 -2.89
N ASN A 310 -33.92 -11.32 -2.45
CA ASN A 310 -35.28 -11.28 -1.85
C ASN A 310 -36.43 -11.28 -2.89
N CYS A 311 -36.13 -11.25 -4.19
CA CYS A 311 -37.14 -11.31 -5.22
C CYS A 311 -37.80 -12.70 -5.25
N THR A 312 -39.13 -12.73 -5.20
CA THR A 312 -39.96 -13.96 -5.22
C THR A 312 -39.64 -14.87 -6.40
N LYS A 313 -39.40 -14.28 -7.59
CA LYS A 313 -39.02 -15.01 -8.81
C LYS A 313 -37.59 -15.58 -8.78
N MET A 314 -36.70 -15.04 -7.96
CA MET A 314 -35.33 -15.55 -7.80
C MET A 314 -35.23 -16.61 -6.72
N ARG A 315 -36.09 -16.57 -5.71
CA ARG A 315 -36.08 -17.54 -4.62
C ARG A 315 -36.29 -18.97 -5.13
N THR A 316 -37.19 -19.16 -6.09
CA THR A 316 -37.43 -20.47 -6.74
C THR A 316 -36.21 -20.98 -7.46
N TYR A 317 -35.49 -20.11 -8.19
CA TYR A 317 -34.23 -20.46 -8.84
C TYR A 317 -33.18 -20.91 -7.81
N TRP A 318 -32.98 -20.13 -6.74
CA TRP A 318 -32.00 -20.46 -5.70
C TRP A 318 -32.33 -21.74 -4.92
N GLN A 319 -33.62 -22.02 -4.72
CA GLN A 319 -34.07 -23.30 -4.13
C GLN A 319 -33.70 -24.49 -5.02
N ASN A 320 -33.89 -24.36 -6.34
CA ASN A 320 -33.49 -25.42 -7.29
C ASN A 320 -31.97 -25.61 -7.31
N VAL A 321 -31.20 -24.52 -7.29
CA VAL A 321 -29.73 -24.60 -7.22
C VAL A 321 -29.28 -25.29 -5.93
N ASN A 322 -29.86 -24.94 -4.77
CA ASN A 322 -29.51 -25.58 -3.51
C ASN A 322 -29.84 -27.09 -3.54
N LEU A 323 -30.98 -27.47 -4.11
CA LEU A 323 -31.34 -28.88 -4.27
C LEU A 323 -30.32 -29.65 -5.14
N VAL A 324 -29.90 -29.08 -6.27
CA VAL A 324 -28.86 -29.68 -7.13
C VAL A 324 -27.53 -29.77 -6.39
N VAL A 325 -27.12 -28.72 -5.69
CA VAL A 325 -25.86 -28.68 -4.94
C VAL A 325 -25.86 -29.71 -3.81
N LYS A 326 -26.96 -29.83 -3.05
CA LYS A 326 -27.13 -30.86 -2.03
C LYS A 326 -27.01 -32.27 -2.61
N ASN A 327 -27.62 -32.51 -3.78
CA ASN A 327 -27.56 -33.80 -4.44
C ASN A 327 -26.14 -34.16 -4.93
N VAL A 328 -25.36 -33.16 -5.37
CA VAL A 328 -24.00 -33.37 -5.90
C VAL A 328 -22.97 -33.48 -4.78
N LEU A 329 -23.05 -32.63 -3.75
CA LEU A 329 -22.03 -32.52 -2.71
C LEU A 329 -22.34 -33.36 -1.46
N GLY A 330 -23.58 -33.80 -1.26
CA GLY A 330 -23.97 -34.66 -0.14
C GLY A 330 -24.05 -33.97 1.23
N TYR A 331 -23.85 -32.65 1.32
CA TYR A 331 -24.02 -31.87 2.54
C TYR A 331 -24.97 -30.68 2.34
N GLU A 332 -25.64 -30.25 3.41
CA GLU A 332 -26.58 -29.13 3.36
C GLU A 332 -25.86 -27.79 3.49
N ILE A 333 -26.11 -26.90 2.53
CA ILE A 333 -25.61 -25.53 2.54
C ILE A 333 -26.74 -24.61 3.01
N PRO A 334 -26.51 -23.77 4.05
CA PRO A 334 -27.51 -22.82 4.51
C PRO A 334 -27.96 -21.91 3.37
N ASN A 335 -29.28 -21.77 3.18
CA ASN A 335 -29.88 -20.85 2.20
C ASN A 335 -29.88 -19.39 2.71
N THR A 336 -28.83 -19.00 3.41
CA THR A 336 -28.69 -17.66 3.97
C THR A 336 -27.97 -16.75 2.98
N CYS A 337 -28.39 -15.49 2.92
CA CYS A 337 -27.80 -14.49 2.03
C CYS A 337 -26.26 -14.37 2.11
N PRO A 338 -25.60 -14.48 3.29
CA PRO A 338 -24.14 -14.43 3.39
C PRO A 338 -23.48 -15.65 2.73
N VAL A 339 -24.03 -16.84 2.95
CA VAL A 339 -23.48 -18.09 2.40
C VAL A 339 -23.60 -18.12 0.88
N MET A 340 -24.69 -17.59 0.31
CA MET A 340 -24.79 -17.42 -1.13
C MET A 340 -23.94 -16.27 -1.70
N LEU A 341 -23.54 -15.27 -0.92
CA LEU A 341 -22.51 -14.30 -1.34
C LEU A 341 -21.12 -14.93 -1.44
N HIS A 342 -20.86 -15.99 -0.67
CA HIS A 342 -19.66 -16.81 -0.82
C HIS A 342 -19.77 -17.81 -1.98
N ILE A 343 -20.93 -18.48 -2.11
CA ILE A 343 -21.11 -19.64 -3.00
C ILE A 343 -21.61 -19.29 -4.40
N ALA A 344 -22.51 -18.32 -4.56
CA ALA A 344 -23.05 -17.97 -5.88
C ALA A 344 -22.00 -17.35 -6.82
N TRP A 345 -20.80 -17.13 -6.30
CA TRP A 345 -19.72 -16.42 -6.97
C TRP A 345 -18.39 -17.16 -6.85
N SER A 346 -18.41 -18.36 -6.25
CA SER A 346 -17.35 -19.36 -6.31
C SER A 346 -17.72 -20.46 -7.27
#